data_AF-A0A1M6I385-F1
#
_entry.id   AF-A0A1M6I385-F1
#
_cell.length_a   1.000
_cell.length_b   1.000
_cell.length_c   1.000
_cell.angle_alpha   90.00
_cell.angle_beta   90.00
_cell.angle_gamma   90.00
#
_symmetry.space_group_name_H-M   'P 1'
#
loop_
_entity.id
_entity.type
_entity.pdbx_description
1 polymer ?
#
loop_
_entity_poly.entity_id
_entity_poly.type
_entity_poly.pdbx_seq_one_letter_code
_entity_poly.pdbx_strand_id
1 'polypeptide(L)'
;MNFGEKLQFLRKSKGMSQEHLASQITVSRQAISKWELGESMPDTDNVIQLSNFFEVSIDYLLKDDIKSDTSIPTVKENSTLIKMNNRDKRLLVSGIVLSGIGVFGNLFLLVLSRTKKVPVVKSRIMPDGTKMYYGGSDVLDYSFWPFISQYKLQVFFWMFLILFALGIALFLIRIMKHGEKVKER
;
A
#
# COMPACT_ATOMS: atom_id res chain seq x y z
N MET A 1 14.76 -7.02 -32.33
CA MET A 1 13.73 -6.11 -32.89
C MET A 1 14.45 -4.83 -33.19
N ASN A 2 14.31 -4.31 -34.41
CA ASN A 2 14.88 -3.01 -34.75
C ASN A 2 14.05 -1.86 -34.13
N PHE A 3 14.53 -0.62 -34.24
CA PHE A 3 13.84 0.57 -33.73
C PHE A 3 12.38 0.66 -34.20
N GLY A 4 12.13 0.51 -35.51
CA GLY A 4 10.80 0.63 -36.09
C GLY A 4 9.82 -0.42 -35.59
N GLU A 5 10.28 -1.66 -35.43
CA GLU A 5 9.51 -2.76 -34.83
C GLU A 5 9.15 -2.50 -33.37
N LYS A 6 10.11 -1.98 -32.57
CA LYS A 6 9.87 -1.61 -31.17
C LYS A 6 8.86 -0.48 -31.06
N LEU A 7 9.02 0.56 -31.88
CA LEU A 7 8.11 1.70 -31.92
C LEU A 7 6.68 1.26 -32.28
N GLN A 8 6.55 0.42 -33.32
CA GLN A 8 5.26 -0.10 -33.73
C GLN A 8 4.63 -1.00 -32.65
N PHE A 9 5.44 -1.84 -31.99
CA PHE A 9 5.00 -2.68 -30.88
C PHE A 9 4.47 -1.84 -29.70
N LEU A 10 5.23 -0.82 -29.27
CA LEU A 10 4.85 0.09 -28.20
C LEU A 10 3.57 0.87 -28.53
N ARG A 11 3.42 1.32 -29.78
CA ARG A 11 2.20 2.02 -30.21
C ARG A 11 0.98 1.10 -30.18
N LYS A 12 1.11 -0.11 -30.72
CA LYS A 12 0.02 -1.10 -30.78
C LYS A 12 -0.37 -1.59 -29.38
N SER A 13 0.58 -1.76 -28.46
CA SER A 13 0.29 -2.18 -27.07
C SER A 13 -0.54 -1.16 -26.29
N LYS A 14 -0.42 0.13 -26.63
CA LYS A 14 -1.29 1.22 -26.14
C LYS A 14 -2.55 1.44 -26.99
N GLY A 15 -2.81 0.62 -28.02
CA GLY A 15 -4.02 0.71 -28.85
C GLY A 15 -4.13 1.96 -29.73
N MET A 16 -3.00 2.60 -30.06
CA MET A 16 -3.01 3.91 -30.74
C MET A 16 -2.85 3.80 -32.26
N SER A 17 -3.45 4.74 -33.00
CA SER A 17 -3.13 4.97 -34.42
C SER A 17 -1.81 5.74 -34.58
N GLN A 18 -1.21 5.70 -35.77
CA GLN A 18 -0.01 6.51 -36.08
C GLN A 18 -0.30 8.01 -35.95
N GLU A 19 -1.49 8.45 -36.37
CA GLU A 19 -1.96 9.83 -36.22
C GLU A 19 -2.00 10.25 -34.75
N HIS A 20 -2.54 9.37 -33.89
CA HIS A 20 -2.63 9.66 -32.47
C HIS A 20 -1.24 9.80 -31.84
N LEU A 21 -0.31 8.86 -32.12
CA LEU A 21 1.07 8.98 -31.62
C LEU A 21 1.76 10.24 -32.13
N ALA A 22 1.59 10.57 -33.41
CA ALA A 22 2.16 11.76 -34.02
C ALA A 22 1.70 13.04 -33.31
N SER A 23 0.40 13.13 -32.99
CA SER A 23 -0.16 14.26 -32.23
C SER A 23 0.40 14.37 -30.80
N GLN A 24 0.70 13.25 -30.13
CA GLN A 24 1.19 13.24 -28.75
C GLN A 24 2.63 13.74 -28.62
N ILE A 25 3.47 13.49 -29.63
CA ILE A 25 4.88 13.91 -29.64
C ILE A 25 5.14 15.05 -30.63
N THR A 26 4.09 15.73 -31.09
CA THR A 26 4.16 16.92 -31.94
C THR A 26 4.96 16.72 -33.24
N VAL A 27 4.73 15.59 -33.92
CA VAL A 27 5.33 15.29 -35.23
C VAL A 27 4.26 14.98 -36.26
N SER A 28 4.65 14.87 -37.54
CA SER A 28 3.72 14.45 -38.59
C SER A 28 3.46 12.95 -38.54
N ARG A 29 2.26 12.51 -38.94
CA ARG A 29 1.96 11.08 -39.10
C ARG A 29 2.94 10.40 -40.07
N GLN A 30 3.37 11.11 -41.11
CA GLN A 30 4.35 10.63 -42.08
C GLN A 30 5.69 10.30 -41.39
N ALA A 31 6.13 11.10 -40.42
CA ALA A 31 7.35 10.83 -39.66
C ALA A 31 7.25 9.51 -38.89
N ILE A 32 6.16 9.30 -38.13
CA ILE A 32 5.90 8.02 -37.44
C ILE A 32 5.92 6.84 -38.40
N SER A 33 5.25 6.99 -39.56
CA SER A 33 5.21 5.91 -40.56
C SER A 33 6.60 5.55 -41.07
N LYS A 34 7.44 6.55 -41.40
CA LYS A 34 8.80 6.32 -41.87
C LYS A 34 9.68 5.68 -40.81
N TRP A 35 9.51 6.06 -39.54
CA TRP A 35 10.24 5.46 -38.43
C TRP A 35 9.84 4.01 -38.19
N GLU A 36 8.54 3.69 -38.24
CA GLU A 36 8.05 2.32 -38.09
C GLU A 36 8.48 1.40 -39.25
N LEU A 37 8.60 1.95 -40.46
CA LEU A 37 9.07 1.22 -41.64
C LEU A 37 10.60 1.11 -41.73
N GLY A 38 11.34 1.83 -40.86
CA GLY A 38 12.80 1.89 -40.91
C GLY A 38 13.37 2.71 -42.08
N GLU A 39 12.54 3.52 -42.75
CA GLU A 39 12.96 4.40 -43.85
C GLU A 39 13.75 5.62 -43.36
N SER A 40 13.58 6.00 -42.09
CA SER A 40 14.34 7.09 -41.46
C SER A 40 14.41 6.87 -39.95
N MET A 41 15.36 7.55 -39.30
CA MET A 41 15.51 7.55 -37.85
C MET A 41 15.01 8.88 -37.27
N PRO A 42 14.33 8.89 -36.11
CA PRO A 42 14.07 10.12 -35.38
C PRO A 42 15.38 10.79 -34.92
N ASP A 43 15.34 12.11 -34.80
CA ASP A 43 16.40 12.85 -34.12
C ASP A 43 16.41 12.58 -32.61
N THR A 44 17.44 13.07 -31.93
CA THR A 44 17.64 12.86 -30.49
C THR A 44 16.46 13.37 -29.66
N ASP A 45 15.90 14.53 -30.01
CA ASP A 45 14.76 15.11 -29.28
C ASP A 45 13.51 14.25 -29.40
N ASN A 46 13.23 13.73 -30.59
CA ASN A 46 12.11 12.82 -30.83
C ASN A 46 12.33 11.46 -30.14
N VAL A 47 13.56 10.95 -30.08
CA VAL A 47 13.87 9.73 -29.31
C VAL A 47 13.64 9.94 -27.82
N ILE A 48 14.02 11.10 -27.27
CA ILE A 48 13.76 11.47 -25.88
C ILE A 48 12.25 11.57 -25.63
N GLN A 49 11.50 12.22 -26.53
CA GLN A 49 10.04 12.32 -26.43
C GLN A 49 9.37 10.94 -26.45
N LEU A 50 9.80 10.04 -27.34
CA LEU A 50 9.31 8.68 -27.42
C LEU A 50 9.64 7.88 -26.14
N SER A 51 10.87 8.00 -25.64
CA SER A 51 11.31 7.36 -24.38
C SER A 51 10.44 7.80 -23.21
N ASN A 52 10.18 9.10 -23.09
CA ASN A 52 9.31 9.66 -22.04
C ASN A 52 7.85 9.21 -22.21
N PHE A 53 7.31 9.28 -23.42
CA PHE A 53 5.91 8.94 -23.71
C PHE A 53 5.60 7.45 -23.50
N PHE A 54 6.54 6.57 -23.84
CA PHE A 54 6.40 5.12 -23.62
C PHE A 54 6.95 4.63 -22.29
N GLU A 55 7.58 5.51 -21.51
CA GLU A 55 8.24 5.21 -20.25
C GLU A 55 9.30 4.09 -20.35
N VAL A 56 10.05 4.08 -21.45
CA VAL A 56 11.11 3.11 -21.73
C VAL A 56 12.47 3.81 -21.80
N SER A 57 13.56 3.09 -21.58
CA SER A 57 14.90 3.64 -21.78
C SER A 57 15.19 3.98 -23.25
N ILE A 58 16.00 5.04 -23.48
CA ILE A 58 16.51 5.37 -24.82
C ILE A 58 17.32 4.19 -25.38
N ASP A 59 18.10 3.53 -24.51
CA ASP A 59 18.85 2.33 -24.85
C ASP A 59 17.93 1.23 -25.40
N TYR A 60 16.79 0.96 -24.75
CA TYR A 60 15.81 0.01 -25.27
C TYR A 60 15.32 0.39 -26.66
N LEU A 61 15.04 1.67 -26.93
CA LEU A 61 14.60 2.10 -28.25
C LEU A 61 15.71 1.89 -29.31
N LEU A 62 16.95 2.23 -28.99
CA LEU A 62 18.05 2.30 -29.97
C LEU A 62 18.83 0.99 -30.19
N LYS A 63 18.96 0.13 -29.17
CA LYS A 63 19.85 -1.06 -29.25
C LYS A 63 19.08 -2.35 -29.55
N ASP A 64 19.38 -2.99 -30.67
CA ASP A 64 18.59 -4.11 -31.23
C ASP A 64 18.64 -5.43 -30.41
N ASP A 65 19.66 -5.57 -29.56
CA ASP A 65 19.91 -6.72 -28.69
C ASP A 65 19.03 -6.73 -27.42
N ILE A 66 18.46 -5.58 -27.03
CA ILE A 66 17.57 -5.49 -25.88
C ILE A 66 16.15 -5.87 -26.28
N LYS A 67 15.74 -7.09 -25.92
CA LYS A 67 14.39 -7.63 -26.19
C LYS A 67 13.37 -7.27 -25.11
N SER A 68 13.80 -6.81 -23.94
CA SER A 68 12.92 -6.37 -22.87
C SER A 68 13.59 -5.30 -22.01
N ASP A 69 12.83 -4.28 -21.62
CA ASP A 69 13.27 -3.18 -20.73
C ASP A 69 13.56 -3.66 -19.28
N THR A 70 13.60 -4.99 -19.07
CA THR A 70 13.86 -5.62 -17.77
C THR A 70 15.37 -5.69 -17.44
N SER A 71 16.27 -5.39 -18.39
CA SER A 71 17.71 -5.71 -18.25
C SER A 71 18.69 -4.53 -18.28
N ILE A 72 18.26 -3.26 -18.17
CA ILE A 72 19.21 -2.14 -18.01
C ILE A 72 18.93 -1.34 -16.74
N PRO A 73 19.91 -1.20 -15.83
CA PRO A 73 19.78 -0.39 -14.64
C PRO A 73 20.22 1.05 -14.94
N THR A 74 19.34 1.94 -15.40
CA THR A 74 19.63 3.38 -15.38
C THR A 74 18.37 4.25 -15.21
N VAL A 75 18.39 5.00 -14.09
CA VAL A 75 17.85 6.35 -13.93
C VAL A 75 16.33 6.53 -14.11
N LYS A 76 15.55 5.98 -13.17
CA LYS A 76 14.37 6.66 -12.59
C LYS A 76 14.58 6.78 -11.08
N GLU A 77 15.60 7.54 -10.71
CA GLU A 77 15.64 8.17 -9.39
C GLU A 77 14.49 9.19 -9.39
N ASN A 78 13.53 9.05 -8.47
CA ASN A 78 12.32 9.87 -8.25
C ASN A 78 10.95 9.30 -8.67
N SER A 79 10.83 8.03 -9.07
CA SER A 79 9.54 7.32 -8.96
C SER A 79 9.54 6.42 -7.72
N THR A 80 9.46 7.04 -6.56
CA THR A 80 9.32 6.44 -5.21
C THR A 80 7.98 5.73 -5.02
N LEU A 81 7.59 4.86 -5.95
CA LEU A 81 6.75 3.72 -5.65
C LEU A 81 7.54 2.51 -6.09
N ILE A 82 8.29 1.98 -5.13
CA ILE A 82 8.78 0.61 -5.15
C ILE A 82 7.63 -0.22 -5.69
N LYS A 83 7.79 -0.77 -6.89
CA LYS A 83 6.82 -1.68 -7.49
C LYS A 83 6.84 -2.92 -6.60
N MET A 84 6.11 -2.85 -5.49
CA MET A 84 6.11 -3.85 -4.45
C MET A 84 5.73 -5.17 -5.12
N ASN A 85 6.53 -6.21 -4.91
CA ASN A 85 6.18 -7.55 -5.34
C ASN A 85 4.77 -7.88 -4.78
N ASN A 86 3.96 -8.61 -5.55
CA ASN A 86 2.62 -9.01 -5.15
C ASN A 86 2.58 -9.70 -3.78
N ARG A 87 3.65 -10.40 -3.37
CA ARG A 87 3.80 -10.95 -2.01
C ARG A 87 3.88 -9.86 -0.94
N ASP A 88 4.67 -8.81 -1.16
CA ASP A 88 4.84 -7.71 -0.21
C ASP A 88 3.57 -6.86 -0.10
N LYS A 89 2.85 -6.67 -1.22
CA LYS A 89 1.53 -6.03 -1.21
C LYS A 89 0.52 -6.84 -0.41
N ARG A 90 0.48 -8.16 -0.60
CA ARG A 90 -0.39 -9.06 0.15
C ARG A 90 -0.10 -9.04 1.65
N LEU A 91 1.17 -9.06 2.04
CA LEU A 91 1.58 -8.98 3.45
C LEU A 91 1.18 -7.66 4.10
N LEU A 92 1.34 -6.54 3.39
CA LEU A 92 0.93 -5.22 3.87
C LEU A 92 -0.60 -5.16 4.05
N VAL A 93 -1.36 -5.58 3.04
CA VAL A 93 -2.83 -5.60 3.10
C VAL A 93 -3.31 -6.52 4.22
N SER A 94 -2.72 -7.71 4.39
CA SER A 94 -3.10 -8.62 5.47
C SER A 94 -2.83 -8.04 6.85
N GLY A 95 -1.71 -7.33 7.03
CA GLY A 95 -1.38 -6.68 8.30
C GLY A 95 -2.39 -5.57 8.65
N ILE A 96 -2.77 -4.74 7.67
CA ILE A 96 -3.77 -3.68 7.84
C ILE A 96 -5.13 -4.26 8.19
N VAL A 97 -5.58 -5.29 7.45
CA VAL A 97 -6.87 -5.94 7.69
C VAL A 97 -6.92 -6.56 9.09
N LEU A 98 -5.86 -7.29 9.48
CA LEU A 98 -5.80 -7.95 10.80
C LEU A 98 -5.82 -6.93 11.95
N SER A 99 -5.05 -5.84 11.79
CA SER A 99 -5.04 -4.73 12.74
C SER A 99 -6.40 -4.05 12.83
N GLY A 100 -7.03 -3.78 11.68
CA GLY A 100 -8.36 -3.19 11.59
C GLY A 100 -9.44 -4.02 12.28
N ILE A 101 -9.42 -5.34 12.11
CA ILE A 101 -10.35 -6.26 12.81
C ILE A 101 -10.16 -6.18 14.32
N GLY A 102 -8.91 -6.16 14.81
CA GLY A 102 -8.62 -6.04 16.24
C GLY A 102 -9.07 -4.71 16.84
N VAL A 103 -8.84 -3.59 16.14
CA VAL A 103 -9.32 -2.26 16.56
C VAL A 103 -10.84 -2.20 16.57
N PHE A 104 -11.47 -2.66 15.48
CA PHE A 104 -12.92 -2.65 15.34
C PHE A 104 -13.60 -3.51 16.41
N GLY A 105 -13.08 -4.71 16.67
CA GLY A 105 -13.60 -5.59 17.72
C GLY A 105 -13.52 -4.96 19.11
N ASN A 106 -12.39 -4.33 19.45
CA ASN A 106 -12.25 -3.62 20.72
C ASN A 106 -13.16 -2.40 20.83
N LEU A 107 -13.30 -1.62 19.74
CA LEU A 107 -14.22 -0.49 19.71
C LEU A 107 -15.67 -0.94 19.87
N PHE A 108 -16.04 -2.06 19.23
CA PHE A 108 -17.36 -2.66 19.37
C PHE A 108 -17.65 -3.09 20.81
N LEU A 109 -16.68 -3.74 21.48
CA LEU A 109 -16.79 -4.06 22.91
C LEU A 109 -16.94 -2.80 23.78
N LEU A 110 -16.22 -1.73 23.45
CA LEU A 110 -16.33 -0.44 24.15
C LEU A 110 -17.73 0.15 23.97
N VAL A 111 -18.28 0.15 22.77
CA VAL A 111 -19.65 0.61 22.50
C VAL A 111 -20.67 -0.24 23.26
N LEU A 112 -20.54 -1.56 23.24
CA LEU A 112 -21.42 -2.47 23.99
C LEU A 112 -21.41 -2.16 25.49
N SER A 113 -20.24 -1.83 26.05
CA SER A 113 -20.12 -1.45 27.47
C SER A 113 -20.90 -0.18 27.86
N ARG A 114 -21.38 0.60 26.87
CA ARG A 114 -22.22 1.79 27.07
C ARG A 114 -23.71 1.52 26.93
N THR A 115 -24.12 0.31 26.53
CA THR A 115 -25.54 -0.03 26.29
C THR A 115 -26.26 -0.48 27.57
N LYS A 116 -25.58 -1.22 28.44
CA LYS A 116 -26.16 -1.78 29.67
C LYS A 116 -25.33 -1.37 30.89
N LYS A 117 -26.03 -0.93 31.94
CA LYS A 117 -25.41 -0.71 33.24
C LYS A 117 -25.12 -2.06 33.89
N VAL A 118 -23.99 -2.16 34.57
CA VAL A 118 -23.53 -3.36 35.26
C VAL A 118 -23.17 -3.04 36.70
N PRO A 119 -23.16 -4.02 37.61
CA PRO A 119 -22.70 -3.83 38.99
C PRO A 119 -21.27 -3.31 39.03
N VAL A 120 -21.04 -2.23 39.78
CA VAL A 120 -19.70 -1.63 39.95
C VAL A 120 -19.35 -1.44 41.43
N VAL A 121 -18.05 -1.48 41.70
CA VAL A 121 -17.47 -1.09 43.00
C VAL A 121 -16.83 0.29 42.82
N LYS A 122 -17.27 1.24 43.63
CA LYS A 122 -16.74 2.62 43.69
C LYS A 122 -15.89 2.79 44.96
N SER A 123 -15.03 3.80 44.96
CA SER A 123 -14.30 4.21 46.16
C SER A 123 -14.54 5.67 46.48
N ARG A 124 -14.56 6.02 47.77
CA ARG A 124 -14.61 7.40 48.27
C ARG A 124 -13.55 7.57 49.35
N ILE A 125 -12.90 8.74 49.36
CA ILE A 125 -11.97 9.14 50.43
C ILE A 125 -12.79 9.73 51.57
N MET A 126 -12.58 9.22 52.78
CA MET A 126 -13.21 9.70 54.01
C MET A 126 -12.46 10.92 54.58
N PRO A 127 -13.09 11.70 55.49
CA PRO A 127 -12.44 12.85 56.12
C PRO A 127 -11.15 12.52 56.89
N ASP A 128 -11.01 11.26 57.34
CA ASP A 128 -9.82 10.72 58.01
C ASP A 128 -8.71 10.27 57.02
N GLY A 129 -8.92 10.44 55.72
CA GLY A 129 -7.99 10.05 54.65
C GLY A 129 -8.10 8.59 54.21
N THR A 130 -8.95 7.76 54.84
CA THR A 130 -9.11 6.36 54.47
C THR A 130 -9.93 6.20 53.17
N LYS A 131 -9.63 5.14 52.40
CA LYS A 131 -10.40 4.79 51.18
C LYS A 131 -11.47 3.75 51.51
N MET A 132 -12.74 4.15 51.42
CA MET A 132 -13.87 3.25 51.55
C MET A 132 -14.32 2.76 50.17
N TYR A 133 -14.36 1.44 49.98
CA TYR A 133 -14.99 0.83 48.80
C TYR A 133 -16.46 0.52 49.09
N TYR A 134 -17.35 0.89 48.17
CA TYR A 134 -18.78 0.62 48.27
C TYR A 134 -19.33 0.29 46.87
N GLY A 135 -20.30 -0.60 46.81
CA GLY A 135 -20.81 -1.12 45.54
C GLY A 135 -21.25 -2.58 45.67
N GLY A 136 -21.87 -3.11 44.61
CA GLY A 136 -22.53 -4.41 44.64
C GLY A 136 -23.61 -4.49 43.56
N SER A 137 -24.55 -5.45 43.68
CA SER A 137 -25.67 -5.65 42.75
C SER A 137 -26.51 -4.39 42.52
N ASP A 138 -26.56 -3.51 43.51
CA ASP A 138 -27.51 -2.40 43.56
C ASP A 138 -26.93 -1.09 42.99
N VAL A 139 -25.60 -1.04 42.81
CA VAL A 139 -24.90 0.12 42.23
C VAL A 139 -24.57 -0.19 40.78
N LEU A 140 -25.48 0.21 39.88
CA LEU A 140 -25.37 -0.02 38.45
C LEU A 140 -24.79 1.21 37.73
N ASP A 141 -23.70 1.00 36.99
CA ASP A 141 -23.03 2.05 36.22
C ASP A 141 -22.48 1.52 34.88
N TYR A 142 -22.10 2.44 33.99
CA TYR A 142 -21.41 2.11 32.75
C TYR A 142 -19.92 1.97 33.01
N SER A 143 -19.39 0.75 32.96
CA SER A 143 -17.96 0.50 33.17
C SER A 143 -17.48 -0.67 32.32
N PHE A 144 -16.37 -0.46 31.62
CA PHE A 144 -15.84 -1.41 30.64
C PHE A 144 -15.43 -2.74 31.27
N TRP A 145 -14.53 -2.72 32.25
CA TRP A 145 -14.01 -3.94 32.85
C TRP A 145 -15.08 -4.80 33.56
N PRO A 146 -15.95 -4.23 34.41
CA PRO A 146 -17.07 -4.96 34.98
C PRO A 146 -18.01 -5.54 33.91
N PHE A 147 -18.26 -4.82 32.82
CA PHE A 147 -19.09 -5.31 31.71
C PHE A 147 -18.46 -6.53 31.03
N ILE A 148 -17.17 -6.44 30.69
CA ILE A 148 -16.43 -7.56 30.11
C ILE A 148 -16.45 -8.78 31.03
N SER A 149 -16.29 -8.57 32.34
CA SER A 149 -16.33 -9.64 33.32
C SER A 149 -17.72 -10.26 33.47
N GLN A 150 -18.77 -9.44 33.58
CA GLN A 150 -20.16 -9.87 33.75
C GLN A 150 -20.64 -10.77 32.61
N TYR A 151 -20.25 -10.43 31.37
CA TYR A 151 -20.64 -11.16 30.16
C TYR A 151 -19.59 -12.17 29.67
N LYS A 152 -18.52 -12.42 30.44
CA LYS A 152 -17.45 -13.36 30.11
C LYS A 152 -16.78 -13.07 28.74
N LEU A 153 -16.60 -11.80 28.42
CA LEU A 153 -16.05 -11.34 27.14
C LEU A 153 -14.51 -11.21 27.15
N GLN A 154 -13.82 -11.66 28.20
CA GLN A 154 -12.36 -11.51 28.31
C GLN A 154 -11.62 -12.16 27.13
N VAL A 155 -12.06 -13.36 26.71
CA VAL A 155 -11.43 -14.09 25.60
C VAL A 155 -11.50 -13.29 24.30
N PHE A 156 -12.65 -12.66 24.01
CA PHE A 156 -12.81 -11.83 22.83
C PHE A 156 -11.95 -10.57 22.89
N PHE A 157 -11.87 -9.92 24.06
CA PHE A 157 -11.00 -8.76 24.27
C PHE A 157 -9.53 -9.11 23.99
N TRP A 158 -9.02 -10.19 24.59
CA TRP A 158 -7.65 -10.64 24.37
C TRP A 158 -7.41 -11.10 22.93
N MET A 159 -8.37 -11.79 22.32
CA MET A 159 -8.32 -12.18 20.91
C MET A 159 -8.15 -10.94 20.01
N PHE A 160 -8.95 -9.90 20.20
CA PHE A 160 -8.85 -8.68 19.40
C PHE A 160 -7.54 -7.91 19.65
N LEU A 161 -7.00 -7.91 20.89
CA LEU A 161 -5.67 -7.37 21.17
C LEU A 161 -4.56 -8.15 20.46
N ILE A 162 -4.64 -9.49 20.45
CA ILE A 162 -3.67 -10.34 19.74
C ILE A 162 -3.73 -10.08 18.23
N LEU A 163 -4.93 -10.00 17.65
CA LEU A 163 -5.09 -9.68 16.22
C LEU A 163 -4.49 -8.32 15.88
N PHE A 164 -4.72 -7.32 16.73
CA PHE A 164 -4.11 -6.00 16.57
C PHE A 164 -2.58 -6.05 16.61
N ALA A 165 -2.02 -6.73 17.61
CA ALA A 165 -0.57 -6.88 17.78
C ALA A 165 0.07 -7.66 16.63
N LEU A 166 -0.55 -8.75 16.17
CA LEU A 166 -0.09 -9.52 15.02
C LEU A 166 -0.09 -8.68 13.74
N GLY A 167 -1.13 -7.85 13.53
CA GLY A 167 -1.19 -6.93 12.40
C GLY A 167 -0.03 -5.92 12.40
N ILE A 168 0.28 -5.33 13.57
CA ILE A 168 1.43 -4.44 13.74
C ILE A 168 2.74 -5.19 13.52
N ALA A 169 2.89 -6.40 14.06
CA ALA A 169 4.12 -7.19 13.92
C ALA A 169 4.42 -7.48 12.44
N LEU A 170 3.41 -7.85 11.65
CA LEU A 170 3.55 -8.05 10.20
C LEU A 170 4.00 -6.77 9.49
N PHE A 171 3.47 -5.62 9.90
CA PHE A 171 3.89 -4.32 9.37
C PHE A 171 5.34 -3.98 9.73
N LEU A 172 5.75 -4.21 10.99
CA LEU A 172 7.13 -3.97 11.43
C LEU A 172 8.15 -4.89 10.74
N ILE A 173 7.82 -6.18 10.58
CA ILE A 173 8.65 -7.14 9.83
C ILE A 173 8.90 -6.63 8.40
N ARG A 174 7.89 -6.03 7.77
CA ARG A 174 8.02 -5.46 6.42
C ARG A 174 8.98 -4.27 6.38
N ILE A 175 8.92 -3.38 7.38
CA ILE A 175 9.82 -2.22 7.50
C ILE A 175 11.26 -2.70 7.71
N MET A 176 11.48 -3.65 8.62
CA MET A 176 12.83 -4.17 8.91
C MET A 176 13.47 -4.83 7.69
N LYS A 177 12.75 -5.70 6.97
CA LYS A 177 13.23 -6.31 5.72
C LYS A 177 13.54 -5.29 4.62
N HIS A 178 12.88 -4.13 4.65
CA HIS A 178 13.19 -3.05 3.71
C HIS A 178 14.50 -2.35 4.07
N GLY A 179 14.76 -2.12 5.36
CA GLY A 179 15.99 -1.47 5.83
C GLY A 179 17.25 -2.29 5.54
N GLU A 180 17.18 -3.61 5.66
CA GLU A 180 18.32 -4.50 5.35
C GLU A 180 18.71 -4.46 3.86
N LYS A 181 17.73 -4.51 2.95
CA LYS A 181 17.99 -4.44 1.49
C LYS A 181 18.64 -3.14 1.01
N VAL A 182 18.52 -2.06 1.79
CA VAL A 182 19.13 -0.76 1.48
C VAL A 182 20.57 -0.69 1.99
N LYS A 183 20.94 -1.49 3.00
CA LYS A 183 22.31 -1.55 3.52
C LYS A 183 23.25 -2.46 2.71
N GLU A 184 22.70 -3.40 1.94
CA GLU A 184 23.46 -4.34 1.10
C GLU A 184 23.74 -3.82 -0.33
N ARG A 185 23.35 -2.57 -0.65
CA ARG A 185 23.65 -1.91 -1.93
C ARG A 185 24.55 -0.71 -1.69
#